data_AF-A0AB32WCR9-F1
#
_entry.id   AF-A0AB32WCR9-F1
#
_cell.length_a   1.000
_cell.length_b   1.000
_cell.length_c   1.000
_cell.angle_alpha   90.00
_cell.angle_beta   90.00
_cell.angle_gamma   90.00
#
_symmetry.space_group_name_H-M   'P 1'
#
loop_
_entity.id
_entity.type
_entity.pdbx_description
1 polymer ?
#
loop_
_entity_poly.entity_id
_entity_poly.type
_entity_poly.pdbx_seq_one_letter_code
_entity_poly.pdbx_strand_id
1 'polypeptide(L)'
;MRDVSDESAGEPFAPAVTPSEEERTRYNYHRPLYLAALEGNWEAADGYFRDNVPDAFFAQISCTGMNALLVASCNGHTKFVEMLVERMPEKALEMPGPGGYTALHHAAIGGNLKMAIALIRRNPQLTQITDNGGKTPLLLAVSIFPEHKLVAYLTRSTTIEKPEIPFSGCMAGDLMVNLTHMGFHDISLYLIRREPNLALATSSEGETILQVLAYEPANFHDETKLNFWERWIYQYFAVPDEDDPFETSDQDLVVEKQSDTNEAKTQGLQILHLILLYFN
;
A
#
# COMPACT_ATOMS: atom_id res chain seq x y z
N MET A 1 59.07 -10.13 23.96
CA MET A 1 57.86 -9.49 24.50
C MET A 1 57.56 -8.30 23.61
N ARG A 2 56.51 -8.39 22.79
CA ARG A 2 55.97 -7.25 22.04
C ARG A 2 54.64 -6.92 22.71
N ASP A 3 54.56 -5.72 23.25
CA ASP A 3 53.38 -5.19 23.92
C ASP A 3 52.21 -5.09 22.94
N VAL A 4 51.08 -5.67 23.36
CA VAL A 4 49.77 -5.50 22.74
C VAL A 4 49.04 -4.48 23.60
N SER A 5 49.12 -3.21 23.22
CA SER A 5 48.26 -2.17 23.76
C SER A 5 46.98 -2.15 22.93
N ASP A 6 45.94 -2.72 23.51
CA ASP A 6 44.56 -2.66 23.04
C ASP A 6 44.03 -1.23 23.24
N GLU A 7 43.88 -0.48 22.15
CA GLU A 7 43.35 0.89 22.14
C GLU A 7 42.00 0.89 21.40
N SER A 8 41.03 0.14 21.95
CA SER A 8 39.61 0.24 21.60
C SER A 8 39.00 1.50 22.24
N ALA A 9 39.35 2.67 21.69
CA ALA A 9 38.60 3.90 21.95
C ALA A 9 37.31 3.87 21.12
N GLY A 10 36.19 3.57 21.77
CA GLY A 10 34.87 3.60 21.16
C GLY A 10 34.61 4.97 20.52
N GLU A 11 34.14 4.94 19.27
CA GLU A 11 33.74 6.15 18.54
C GLU A 11 32.70 6.92 19.37
N PRO A 12 32.85 8.25 19.53
CA PRO A 12 31.88 9.04 20.26
C PRO A 12 30.53 8.98 19.53
N PHE A 13 29.48 8.59 20.28
CA PHE A 13 28.09 8.71 19.85
C PHE A 13 27.87 10.10 19.26
N ALA A 14 27.50 10.15 17.97
CA ALA A 14 27.18 11.40 17.29
C ALA A 14 26.14 12.17 18.13
N PRO A 15 26.35 13.48 18.40
CA PRO A 15 25.41 14.25 19.19
C PRO A 15 24.05 14.24 18.51
N ALA A 16 22.99 13.98 19.29
CA ALA A 16 21.62 14.10 18.83
C ALA A 16 21.43 15.48 18.21
N VAL A 17 21.03 15.53 16.94
CA VAL A 17 20.82 16.77 16.19
C VAL A 17 19.81 17.62 16.96
N THR A 18 20.29 18.67 17.62
CA THR A 18 19.44 19.62 18.33
C THR A 18 18.86 20.59 17.31
N PRO A 19 17.52 20.79 17.28
CA PRO A 19 16.91 21.71 16.33
C PRO A 19 17.44 23.14 16.55
N SER A 20 17.64 23.87 15.45
CA SER A 20 18.03 25.28 15.49
C SER A 20 16.96 26.15 16.17
N GLU A 21 17.32 27.35 16.63
CA GLU A 21 16.37 28.26 17.30
C GLU A 21 15.20 28.69 16.41
N GLU A 22 15.43 28.81 15.11
CA GLU A 22 14.39 29.10 14.12
C GLU A 22 13.38 27.95 13.99
N GLU A 23 13.88 26.71 13.98
CA GLU A 23 13.02 25.52 13.96
C GLU A 23 12.23 25.37 15.26
N ARG A 24 12.85 25.61 16.41
CA ARG A 24 12.15 25.65 17.71
C ARG A 24 11.04 26.68 17.73
N THR A 25 11.27 27.86 17.16
CA THR A 25 10.26 28.92 17.09
C THR A 25 9.10 28.53 16.17
N ARG A 26 9.40 27.91 15.02
CA ARG A 26 8.40 27.35 14.11
C ARG A 26 7.55 26.24 14.76
N TYR A 27 8.20 25.30 15.45
CA TYR A 27 7.48 24.21 16.15
C TYR A 27 6.59 24.74 17.28
N ASN A 28 7.06 25.73 18.02
CA ASN A 28 6.25 26.36 19.06
C ASN A 28 5.04 27.11 18.47
N TYR A 29 5.18 27.73 17.29
CA TYR A 29 4.09 28.40 16.60
C TYR A 29 2.97 27.44 16.14
N HIS A 30 3.35 26.30 15.55
CA HIS A 30 2.38 25.30 15.08
C HIS A 30 1.97 24.26 16.14
N ARG A 31 2.45 24.41 17.38
CA ARG A 31 2.13 23.50 18.50
C ARG A 31 0.62 23.26 18.70
N PRO A 32 -0.27 24.28 18.62
CA PRO A 32 -1.70 24.04 18.75
C PRO A 32 -2.26 23.13 17.65
N LEU A 33 -1.85 23.35 16.40
CA LEU A 33 -2.26 22.52 15.27
C LEU A 33 -1.69 21.10 15.38
N TYR A 34 -0.45 20.95 15.85
CA TYR A 34 0.14 19.65 16.11
C TYR A 34 -0.64 18.85 17.15
N LEU A 35 -1.00 19.45 18.29
CA LEU A 35 -1.79 18.78 19.32
C LEU A 35 -3.19 18.42 18.81
N ALA A 36 -3.85 19.32 18.08
CA ALA A 36 -5.15 19.05 17.50
C ALA A 36 -5.11 17.86 16.52
N ALA A 37 -4.10 17.80 15.65
CA ALA A 37 -3.91 16.67 14.72
C ALA A 37 -3.54 15.36 15.44
N LEU A 38 -2.73 15.44 16.51
CA LEU A 38 -2.32 14.30 17.33
C LEU A 38 -3.51 13.68 18.09
N GLU A 39 -4.41 14.52 18.60
CA GLU A 39 -5.59 14.12 19.36
C GLU A 39 -6.83 13.84 18.50
N GLY A 40 -6.77 14.18 17.19
CA GLY A 40 -7.91 14.08 16.29
C GLY A 40 -9.00 15.13 16.54
N ASN A 41 -8.66 16.23 17.23
CA ASN A 41 -9.57 17.32 17.55
C ASN A 41 -9.74 18.27 16.35
N TRP A 42 -10.72 17.95 15.50
CA TRP A 42 -11.01 18.76 14.32
C TRP A 42 -11.47 20.18 14.65
N GLU A 43 -12.24 20.39 15.72
CA GLU A 43 -12.74 21.73 16.06
C GLU A 43 -11.58 22.70 16.34
N ALA A 44 -10.58 22.24 17.10
CA ALA A 44 -9.37 23.02 17.37
C ALA A 44 -8.55 23.28 16.08
N ALA A 45 -8.43 22.29 15.20
CA ALA A 45 -7.74 22.45 13.92
C ALA A 45 -8.49 23.37 12.95
N ASP A 46 -9.82 23.28 12.88
CA ASP A 46 -10.68 24.14 12.05
C ASP A 46 -10.51 25.60 12.45
N GLY A 47 -10.56 25.90 13.76
CA GLY A 47 -10.25 27.24 14.26
C GLY A 47 -8.88 27.72 13.80
N TYR A 48 -7.86 26.87 13.93
CA TYR A 48 -6.50 27.21 13.48
C TYR A 48 -6.43 27.52 11.97
N PHE A 49 -7.06 26.71 11.11
CA PHE A 49 -7.06 26.93 9.65
C PHE A 49 -7.91 28.12 9.21
N ARG A 50 -8.89 28.56 10.00
CA ARG A 50 -9.65 29.79 9.71
C ARG A 50 -8.86 31.05 10.05
N ASP A 51 -8.13 30.99 11.16
CA ASP A 51 -7.34 32.12 11.66
C ASP A 51 -6.01 32.28 10.92
N ASN A 52 -5.49 31.19 10.34
CA ASN A 52 -4.23 31.18 9.60
C ASN A 52 -4.48 31.01 8.09
N VAL A 53 -3.73 31.76 7.28
CA VAL A 53 -3.74 31.77 5.80
C VAL A 53 -3.46 30.35 5.24
N PRO A 54 -3.83 30.02 3.97
CA PRO A 54 -3.68 28.68 3.39
C PRO A 54 -2.29 28.01 3.51
N ASP A 55 -1.25 28.76 3.83
CA ASP A 55 0.10 28.27 4.11
C ASP A 55 0.14 27.25 5.27
N ALA A 56 -0.82 27.29 6.20
CA ALA A 56 -0.92 26.34 7.31
C ALA A 56 -1.07 24.88 6.85
N PHE A 57 -1.60 24.62 5.65
CA PHE A 57 -1.70 23.27 5.09
C PHE A 57 -0.34 22.67 4.73
N PHE A 58 0.64 23.51 4.38
CA PHE A 58 1.99 23.11 3.99
C PHE A 58 2.97 23.13 5.18
N ALA A 59 2.55 23.63 6.33
CA ALA A 59 3.41 23.79 7.49
C ALA A 59 3.89 22.45 8.04
N GLN A 60 5.20 22.36 8.30
CA GLN A 60 5.79 21.27 9.06
C GLN A 60 5.61 21.55 10.56
N ILE A 61 4.74 20.78 11.20
CA ILE A 61 4.26 21.01 12.55
C ILE A 61 4.87 20.05 13.59
N SER A 62 5.45 18.93 13.15
CA SER A 62 6.20 18.02 14.02
C SER A 62 7.71 18.23 13.90
N CYS A 63 8.46 17.81 14.92
CA CYS A 63 9.94 17.80 14.89
C CYS A 63 10.53 16.87 13.83
N THR A 64 9.73 15.93 13.30
CA THR A 64 10.10 15.04 12.20
C THR A 64 9.76 15.63 10.83
N GLY A 65 9.16 16.81 10.75
CA GLY A 65 8.82 17.44 9.47
C GLY A 65 7.46 17.01 8.89
N MET A 66 6.56 16.48 9.70
CA MET A 66 5.20 16.12 9.26
C MET A 66 4.28 17.35 9.26
N ASN A 67 3.34 17.39 8.31
CA ASN A 67 2.21 18.32 8.32
C ASN A 67 1.02 17.77 9.12
N ALA A 68 -0.06 18.55 9.25
CA ALA A 68 -1.25 18.15 10.01
C ALA A 68 -1.91 16.88 9.47
N LEU A 69 -1.95 16.72 8.14
CA LEU A 69 -2.53 15.54 7.49
C LEU A 69 -1.77 14.27 7.86
N LEU A 70 -0.44 14.31 7.78
CA LEU A 70 0.44 13.18 8.10
C LEU A 70 0.36 12.80 9.58
N VAL A 71 0.37 13.78 10.48
CA VAL A 71 0.21 13.52 11.93
C VAL A 71 -1.13 12.82 12.21
N ALA A 72 -2.23 13.35 11.67
CA ALA A 72 -3.56 12.75 11.87
C ALA A 72 -3.68 11.36 11.22
N SER A 73 -3.11 11.17 10.03
CA SER A 73 -3.14 9.89 9.32
C SER A 73 -2.34 8.81 10.05
N CYS A 74 -1.14 9.15 10.53
CA CYS A 74 -0.28 8.25 11.31
C CYS A 74 -0.95 7.80 12.62
N ASN A 75 -1.78 8.65 13.23
CA ASN A 75 -2.54 8.32 14.44
C ASN A 75 -3.92 7.71 14.16
N GLY A 76 -4.27 7.45 12.89
CA GLY A 76 -5.53 6.77 12.53
C GLY A 76 -6.79 7.64 12.66
N HIS A 77 -6.67 8.96 12.73
CA HIS A 77 -7.80 9.87 12.93
C HIS A 77 -8.61 10.09 11.65
N THR A 78 -9.33 9.06 11.18
CA THR A 78 -10.05 9.07 9.90
C THR A 78 -10.98 10.27 9.72
N LYS A 79 -11.82 10.59 10.72
CA LYS A 79 -12.76 11.72 10.62
C LYS A 79 -12.04 13.06 10.47
N PHE A 80 -10.94 13.24 11.19
CA PHE A 80 -10.11 14.43 11.07
C PHE A 80 -9.54 14.55 9.65
N VAL A 81 -9.03 13.44 9.12
CA VAL A 81 -8.50 13.37 7.75
C VAL A 81 -9.59 13.67 6.73
N GLU A 82 -10.77 13.04 6.82
CA GLU A 82 -11.92 13.29 5.94
C GLU A 82 -12.28 14.78 5.86
N MET A 83 -12.38 15.45 7.01
CA MET A 83 -12.70 16.88 7.04
C MET A 83 -11.54 17.76 6.54
N LEU A 84 -10.29 17.36 6.77
CA LEU A 84 -9.12 18.11 6.33
C LEU A 84 -8.94 18.05 4.81
N VAL A 85 -9.06 16.87 4.21
CA VAL A 85 -8.81 16.66 2.78
C VAL A 85 -9.80 17.40 1.88
N GLU A 86 -11.03 17.67 2.37
CA GLU A 86 -12.01 18.49 1.66
C GLU A 86 -11.56 19.93 1.45
N ARG A 87 -10.72 20.46 2.36
CA ARG A 87 -10.28 21.86 2.36
C ARG A 87 -8.85 22.06 1.91
N MET A 88 -8.06 21.00 1.92
CA MET A 88 -6.65 21.03 1.59
C MET A 88 -6.43 21.07 0.06
N PRO A 89 -5.49 21.89 -0.46
CA PRO A 89 -5.12 21.86 -1.87
C PRO A 89 -4.41 20.55 -2.23
N GLU A 90 -4.60 20.05 -3.46
CA GLU A 90 -4.05 18.77 -3.92
C GLU A 90 -2.52 18.64 -3.70
N LYS A 91 -1.77 19.71 -3.96
CA LYS A 91 -0.32 19.75 -3.72
C LYS A 91 0.09 19.49 -2.27
N ALA A 92 -0.75 19.88 -1.30
CA ALA A 92 -0.47 19.62 0.11
C ALA A 92 -0.79 18.16 0.51
N LEU A 93 -1.71 17.49 -0.21
CA LEU A 93 -2.00 16.06 -0.04
C LEU A 93 -0.80 15.19 -0.45
N GLU A 94 -0.06 15.63 -1.46
CA GLU A 94 1.10 14.93 -2.02
C GLU A 94 2.37 15.08 -1.19
N MET A 95 2.40 15.99 -0.19
CA MET A 95 3.60 16.23 0.60
C MET A 95 4.02 14.99 1.38
N PRO A 96 5.24 14.46 1.14
CA PRO A 96 5.74 13.34 1.89
C PRO A 96 6.25 13.78 3.26
N GLY A 97 6.05 12.91 4.25
CA GLY A 97 6.68 12.99 5.55
C GLY A 97 8.04 12.29 5.59
N PRO A 98 8.54 11.99 6.81
CA PRO A 98 9.71 11.15 7.01
C PRO A 98 9.65 9.86 6.20
N GLY A 99 10.76 9.49 5.56
CA GLY A 99 10.83 8.26 4.79
C GLY A 99 10.07 8.29 3.45
N GLY A 100 9.53 9.43 3.03
CA GLY A 100 8.77 9.55 1.79
C GLY A 100 7.28 9.19 1.94
N TYR A 101 6.82 8.88 3.16
CA TYR A 101 5.45 8.44 3.37
C TYR A 101 4.44 9.59 3.21
N THR A 102 3.46 9.38 2.33
CA THR A 102 2.27 10.23 2.23
C THR A 102 1.18 9.77 3.20
N ALA A 103 0.11 10.55 3.32
CA ALA A 103 -1.07 10.16 4.10
C ALA A 103 -1.68 8.81 3.64
N LEU A 104 -1.62 8.51 2.33
CA LEU A 104 -2.13 7.24 1.79
C LEU A 104 -1.24 6.05 2.20
N HIS A 105 0.08 6.25 2.35
CA HIS A 105 0.95 5.21 2.92
C HIS A 105 0.56 4.91 4.37
N HIS A 106 0.29 5.93 5.19
CA HIS A 106 -0.18 5.71 6.56
C HIS A 106 -1.55 5.03 6.62
N ALA A 107 -2.48 5.37 5.71
CA ALA A 107 -3.75 4.67 5.58
C ALA A 107 -3.56 3.19 5.19
N ALA A 108 -2.64 2.90 4.27
CA ALA A 108 -2.26 1.55 3.86
C ALA A 108 -1.66 0.74 5.01
N ILE A 109 -0.67 1.30 5.71
CA ILE A 109 -0.06 0.70 6.90
C ILE A 109 -1.10 0.49 8.00
N GLY A 110 -2.07 1.38 8.16
CA GLY A 110 -3.11 1.26 9.19
C GLY A 110 -4.29 0.38 8.81
N GLY A 111 -4.33 -0.23 7.63
CA GLY A 111 -5.51 -0.99 7.15
C GLY A 111 -6.77 -0.12 6.99
N ASN A 112 -6.63 1.21 6.88
CA ASN A 112 -7.74 2.15 7.03
C ASN A 112 -8.42 2.46 5.69
N LEU A 113 -9.34 1.59 5.26
CA LEU A 113 -10.07 1.73 4.00
C LEU A 113 -10.80 3.07 3.87
N LYS A 114 -11.48 3.55 4.92
CA LYS A 114 -12.22 4.81 4.87
C LYS A 114 -11.31 6.01 4.62
N MET A 115 -10.16 6.04 5.29
CA MET A 115 -9.16 7.09 5.07
C MET A 115 -8.57 7.02 3.65
N ALA A 116 -8.28 5.81 3.16
CA ALA A 116 -7.79 5.61 1.80
C ALA A 116 -8.80 6.11 0.75
N ILE A 117 -10.10 5.80 0.92
CA ILE A 117 -11.18 6.28 0.05
C ILE A 117 -11.23 7.81 0.05
N ALA A 118 -11.20 8.45 1.24
CA ALA A 118 -11.26 9.90 1.34
C ALA A 118 -10.08 10.59 0.64
N LEU A 119 -8.87 10.05 0.80
CA LEU A 119 -7.65 10.56 0.17
C LEU A 119 -7.69 10.39 -1.35
N ILE A 120 -7.99 9.19 -1.84
CA ILE A 120 -8.00 8.87 -3.28
C ILE A 120 -9.10 9.64 -4.01
N ARG A 121 -10.28 9.81 -3.40
CA ARG A 121 -11.36 10.64 -3.97
C ARG A 121 -10.94 12.09 -4.20
N ARG A 122 -10.06 12.62 -3.34
CA ARG A 122 -9.55 13.99 -3.45
C ARG A 122 -8.36 14.11 -4.38
N ASN A 123 -7.44 13.14 -4.36
CA ASN A 123 -6.32 13.10 -5.29
C ASN A 123 -5.92 11.64 -5.63
N PRO A 124 -6.33 11.11 -6.80
CA PRO A 124 -5.96 9.77 -7.24
C PRO A 124 -4.45 9.57 -7.45
N GLN A 125 -3.68 10.64 -7.67
CA GLN A 125 -2.22 10.57 -7.89
C GLN A 125 -1.48 10.06 -6.66
N LEU A 126 -2.09 10.14 -5.47
CA LEU A 126 -1.52 9.58 -4.24
C LEU A 126 -1.21 8.08 -4.35
N THR A 127 -1.92 7.35 -5.23
CA THR A 127 -1.68 5.91 -5.48
C THR A 127 -0.34 5.63 -6.16
N GLN A 128 0.22 6.63 -6.86
CA GLN A 128 1.45 6.51 -7.66
C GLN A 128 2.69 7.01 -6.92
N ILE A 129 2.52 7.74 -5.81
CA ILE A 129 3.64 8.27 -5.04
C ILE A 129 4.30 7.13 -4.28
N THR A 130 5.62 7.00 -4.42
CA THR A 130 6.42 6.04 -3.67
C THR A 130 7.06 6.68 -2.44
N ASP A 131 7.27 5.85 -1.41
CA ASP A 131 8.19 6.17 -0.33
C ASP A 131 9.65 6.22 -0.80
N ASN A 132 10.58 6.52 0.11
CA ASN A 132 12.02 6.59 -0.19
C ASN A 132 12.62 5.21 -0.55
N GLY A 133 11.91 4.12 -0.25
CA GLY A 133 12.28 2.76 -0.64
C GLY A 133 11.67 2.33 -1.99
N GLY A 134 10.93 3.21 -2.67
CA GLY A 134 10.27 2.90 -3.94
C GLY A 134 8.94 2.15 -3.79
N LYS A 135 8.42 2.00 -2.57
CA LYS A 135 7.17 1.27 -2.31
C LYS A 135 5.98 2.21 -2.42
N THR A 136 4.91 1.76 -3.09
CA THR A 136 3.63 2.47 -3.09
C THR A 136 2.75 2.11 -1.90
N PRO A 137 1.68 2.87 -1.64
CA PRO A 137 0.69 2.50 -0.64
C PRO A 137 0.10 1.10 -0.87
N LEU A 138 -0.11 0.69 -2.13
CA LEU A 138 -0.59 -0.66 -2.46
C LEU A 138 0.39 -1.73 -1.98
N LEU A 139 1.68 -1.61 -2.29
CA LEU A 139 2.68 -2.58 -1.87
C LEU A 139 2.77 -2.66 -0.34
N LEU A 140 2.73 -1.53 0.37
CA LEU A 140 2.74 -1.53 1.84
C LEU A 140 1.48 -2.16 2.46
N ALA A 141 0.30 -1.94 1.87
CA ALA A 141 -0.93 -2.55 2.33
C ALA A 141 -0.84 -4.08 2.29
N VAL A 142 -0.26 -4.65 1.21
CA VAL A 142 -0.10 -6.10 1.07
C VAL A 142 0.98 -6.64 2.03
N SER A 143 2.09 -5.92 2.19
CA SER A 143 3.24 -6.41 2.97
C SER A 143 3.09 -6.32 4.49
N ILE A 144 2.24 -5.41 5.01
CA ILE A 144 2.20 -5.12 6.46
C ILE A 144 0.86 -5.56 7.09
N PHE A 145 -0.26 -5.04 6.58
CA PHE A 145 -1.60 -5.37 7.07
C PHE A 145 -2.54 -5.65 5.88
N PRO A 146 -2.46 -6.87 5.30
CA PRO A 146 -3.19 -7.22 4.10
C PRO A 146 -4.68 -7.39 4.38
N GLU A 147 -5.40 -6.26 4.40
CA GLU A 147 -6.85 -6.24 4.44
C GLU A 147 -7.37 -6.33 3.01
N HIS A 148 -7.98 -7.48 2.65
CA HIS A 148 -8.38 -7.79 1.26
C HIS A 148 -9.17 -6.64 0.61
N LYS A 149 -10.15 -6.05 1.31
CA LYS A 149 -10.94 -4.92 0.81
C LYS A 149 -10.11 -3.68 0.50
N LEU A 150 -9.13 -3.36 1.36
CA LEU A 150 -8.22 -2.23 1.14
C LEU A 150 -7.31 -2.50 -0.05
N VAL A 151 -6.73 -3.70 -0.12
CA VAL A 151 -5.85 -4.09 -1.22
C VAL A 151 -6.61 -4.12 -2.55
N ALA A 152 -7.84 -4.61 -2.58
CA ALA A 152 -8.70 -4.59 -3.75
C ALA A 152 -9.02 -3.15 -4.18
N TYR A 153 -9.40 -2.29 -3.24
CA TYR A 153 -9.69 -0.89 -3.52
C TYR A 153 -8.46 -0.13 -4.05
N LEU A 154 -7.28 -0.32 -3.43
CA LEU A 154 -6.03 0.27 -3.88
C LEU A 154 -5.64 -0.27 -5.26
N THR A 155 -5.77 -1.58 -5.51
CA THR A 155 -5.48 -2.20 -6.81
C THR A 155 -6.36 -1.63 -7.92
N ARG A 156 -7.65 -1.39 -7.66
CA ARG A 156 -8.58 -0.77 -8.62
C ARG A 156 -8.25 0.70 -8.86
N SER A 157 -7.87 1.41 -7.80
CA SER A 157 -7.62 2.86 -7.85
C SER A 157 -6.23 3.22 -8.37
N THR A 158 -5.27 2.30 -8.27
CA THR A 158 -3.91 2.50 -8.76
C THR A 158 -3.92 2.35 -10.27
N THR A 159 -3.65 3.45 -10.97
CA THR A 159 -3.51 3.44 -12.43
C THR A 159 -2.27 2.66 -12.81
N ILE A 160 -2.36 1.93 -13.92
CA ILE A 160 -1.23 1.24 -14.54
C ILE A 160 -0.55 2.16 -15.58
N GLU A 161 -1.22 3.25 -15.96
CA GLU A 161 -0.71 4.20 -16.93
C GLU A 161 0.44 5.05 -16.36
N LYS A 162 1.42 5.35 -17.23
CA LYS A 162 2.69 6.06 -16.98
C LYS A 162 2.68 7.09 -15.82
N PRO A 163 3.76 7.19 -15.03
CA PRO A 163 5.05 6.53 -15.21
C PRO A 163 5.04 5.08 -14.71
N GLU A 164 5.99 4.28 -15.15
CA GLU A 164 6.11 2.81 -14.98
C GLU A 164 6.15 2.31 -13.51
N ILE A 165 5.95 3.20 -12.53
CA ILE A 165 6.00 2.94 -11.09
C ILE A 165 4.56 3.00 -10.59
N PRO A 166 4.03 1.96 -9.90
CA PRO A 166 4.75 0.91 -9.17
C PRO A 166 4.91 -0.45 -9.87
N PHE A 167 4.34 -0.64 -11.05
CA PHE A 167 4.20 -1.97 -11.65
C PHE A 167 5.39 -2.41 -12.52
N SER A 168 6.59 -1.84 -12.30
CA SER A 168 7.83 -2.26 -12.96
C SER A 168 8.93 -2.65 -11.98
N GLY A 169 9.89 -3.44 -12.47
CA GLY A 169 11.07 -3.86 -11.71
C GLY A 169 10.76 -4.83 -10.56
N CYS A 170 11.64 -4.87 -9.56
CA CYS A 170 11.52 -5.78 -8.43
C CYS A 170 10.32 -5.50 -7.53
N MET A 171 9.86 -4.23 -7.44
CA MET A 171 8.67 -3.86 -6.64
C MET A 171 7.39 -4.48 -7.20
N ALA A 172 7.30 -4.61 -8.52
CA ALA A 172 6.20 -5.31 -9.17
C ALA A 172 6.21 -6.81 -8.86
N GLY A 173 7.40 -7.42 -8.86
CA GLY A 173 7.61 -8.80 -8.43
C GLY A 173 7.23 -8.99 -6.95
N ASP A 174 7.68 -8.10 -6.07
CA ASP A 174 7.35 -8.13 -4.64
C ASP A 174 5.84 -8.01 -4.42
N LEU A 175 5.14 -7.14 -5.17
CA LEU A 175 3.68 -7.04 -5.10
C LEU A 175 3.02 -8.37 -5.47
N MET A 176 3.39 -8.94 -6.62
CA MET A 176 2.77 -10.16 -7.14
C MET A 176 3.06 -11.39 -6.25
N VAL A 177 4.30 -11.51 -5.75
CA VAL A 177 4.70 -12.56 -4.80
C VAL A 177 3.96 -12.41 -3.48
N ASN A 178 3.88 -11.21 -2.92
CA ASN A 178 3.18 -10.97 -1.65
C ASN A 178 1.67 -11.23 -1.79
N LEU A 179 1.02 -10.80 -2.87
CA LEU A 179 -0.41 -11.10 -3.10
C LEU A 179 -0.67 -12.60 -3.15
N THR A 180 0.24 -13.35 -3.79
CA THR A 180 0.13 -14.81 -3.90
C THR A 180 0.32 -15.48 -2.54
N HIS A 181 1.33 -15.09 -1.76
CA HIS A 181 1.54 -15.59 -0.40
C HIS A 181 0.36 -15.30 0.55
N MET A 182 -0.32 -14.17 0.36
CA MET A 182 -1.51 -13.83 1.14
C MET A 182 -2.79 -14.53 0.64
N GLY A 183 -2.70 -15.31 -0.45
CA GLY A 183 -3.84 -16.00 -1.06
C GLY A 183 -4.81 -15.10 -1.81
N PHE A 184 -4.41 -13.86 -2.15
CA PHE A 184 -5.22 -12.89 -2.90
C PHE A 184 -5.15 -13.17 -4.40
N HIS A 185 -5.50 -14.40 -4.79
CA HIS A 185 -5.38 -14.89 -6.16
C HIS A 185 -6.31 -14.15 -7.13
N ASP A 186 -7.47 -13.70 -6.65
CA ASP A 186 -8.39 -12.84 -7.40
C ASP A 186 -7.73 -11.51 -7.81
N ILE A 187 -7.04 -10.86 -6.87
CA ILE A 187 -6.32 -9.61 -7.10
C ILE A 187 -5.10 -9.86 -8.01
N SER A 188 -4.35 -10.94 -7.78
CA SER A 188 -3.24 -11.35 -8.66
C SER A 188 -3.70 -11.61 -10.09
N LEU A 189 -4.82 -12.34 -10.28
CA LEU A 189 -5.42 -12.58 -11.58
C LEU A 189 -5.85 -11.30 -12.26
N TYR A 190 -6.50 -10.40 -11.52
CA TYR A 190 -6.92 -9.10 -12.02
C TYR A 190 -5.72 -8.30 -12.56
N LEU A 191 -4.61 -8.27 -11.83
CA LEU A 191 -3.39 -7.59 -12.26
C LEU A 191 -2.74 -8.25 -13.48
N ILE A 192 -2.61 -9.58 -13.52
CA ILE A 192 -2.01 -10.30 -14.66
C ILE A 192 -2.85 -10.14 -15.93
N ARG A 193 -4.18 -10.13 -15.81
CA ARG A 193 -5.07 -9.90 -16.96
C ARG A 193 -4.90 -8.50 -17.55
N ARG A 194 -4.59 -7.50 -16.71
CA ARG A 194 -4.33 -6.13 -17.16
C ARG A 194 -2.92 -5.97 -17.72
N GLU A 195 -1.92 -6.56 -17.06
CA GLU A 195 -0.51 -6.50 -17.44
C GLU A 195 0.13 -7.89 -17.36
N PRO A 196 0.14 -8.65 -18.48
CA PRO A 196 0.69 -10.00 -18.51
C PRO A 196 2.17 -10.08 -18.12
N ASN A 197 2.93 -9.00 -18.28
CA ASN A 197 4.35 -8.95 -17.91
C ASN A 197 4.57 -9.09 -16.40
N LEU A 198 3.57 -8.78 -15.56
CA LEU A 198 3.65 -8.97 -14.11
C LEU A 198 3.82 -10.44 -13.72
N ALA A 199 3.37 -11.36 -14.58
CA ALA A 199 3.55 -12.78 -14.34
C ALA A 199 5.02 -13.23 -14.40
N LEU A 200 5.87 -12.49 -15.11
CA LEU A 200 7.30 -12.75 -15.24
C LEU A 200 8.15 -11.86 -14.32
N ALA A 201 7.52 -10.95 -13.58
CA ALA A 201 8.25 -10.08 -12.68
C ALA A 201 8.90 -10.89 -11.57
N THR A 202 10.19 -10.64 -11.34
CA THR A 202 10.95 -11.24 -10.25
C THR A 202 10.94 -10.29 -9.05
N SER A 203 10.67 -10.81 -7.86
CA SER A 203 10.78 -10.08 -6.60
C SER A 203 12.22 -9.62 -6.33
N SER A 204 12.41 -8.83 -5.29
CA SER A 204 13.73 -8.45 -4.77
C SER A 204 14.59 -9.67 -4.38
N GLU A 205 13.96 -10.79 -4.01
CA GLU A 205 14.61 -12.07 -3.70
C GLU A 205 14.79 -12.98 -4.96
N GLY A 206 14.38 -12.51 -6.14
CA GLY A 206 14.46 -13.27 -7.39
C GLY A 206 13.33 -14.28 -7.57
N GLU A 207 12.27 -14.20 -6.76
CA GLU A 207 11.13 -15.12 -6.82
C GLU A 207 10.10 -14.64 -7.84
N THR A 208 9.49 -15.60 -8.54
CA THR A 208 8.35 -15.36 -9.43
C THR A 208 7.08 -15.92 -8.80
N ILE A 209 5.91 -15.44 -9.23
CA ILE A 209 4.63 -16.01 -8.81
C ILE A 209 4.52 -17.52 -9.07
N LEU A 210 5.16 -18.01 -10.13
CA LEU A 210 5.16 -19.43 -10.48
C LEU A 210 5.91 -20.26 -9.44
N GLN A 211 7.05 -19.76 -8.97
CA GLN A 211 7.82 -20.44 -7.91
C GLN A 211 7.02 -20.46 -6.60
N VAL A 212 6.42 -19.33 -6.21
CA VAL A 212 5.59 -19.25 -5.00
C VAL A 212 4.42 -20.24 -5.05
N LEU A 213 3.67 -20.26 -6.15
CA LEU A 213 2.58 -21.23 -6.34
C LEU A 213 3.08 -22.68 -6.26
N ALA A 214 4.27 -22.98 -6.80
CA ALA A 214 4.83 -24.33 -6.71
C ALA A 214 5.20 -24.75 -5.27
N TYR A 215 5.54 -23.80 -4.40
CA TYR A 215 5.86 -24.05 -2.98
C TYR A 215 4.64 -24.05 -2.05
N GLU A 216 3.44 -23.71 -2.55
CA GLU A 216 2.18 -23.72 -1.79
C GLU A 216 1.23 -24.83 -2.26
N PRO A 217 1.55 -26.11 -1.94
CA PRO A 217 0.74 -27.25 -2.35
C PRO A 217 -0.70 -27.24 -1.77
N ALA A 218 -0.94 -26.46 -0.71
CA ALA A 218 -2.29 -26.19 -0.18
C ALA A 218 -3.23 -25.53 -1.21
N ASN A 219 -2.68 -24.77 -2.17
CA ASN A 219 -3.41 -24.17 -3.28
C ASN A 219 -3.74 -25.19 -4.40
N PHE A 220 -3.25 -26.43 -4.31
CA PHE A 220 -3.32 -27.41 -5.41
C PHE A 220 -3.76 -28.83 -5.03
N HIS A 221 -3.82 -29.21 -3.75
CA HIS A 221 -4.17 -30.60 -3.39
C HIS A 221 -5.68 -30.88 -3.29
N ASP A 222 -6.12 -31.78 -4.18
CA ASP A 222 -6.84 -33.00 -3.82
C ASP A 222 -6.08 -34.22 -4.39
N GLU A 223 -5.69 -35.16 -3.53
CA GLU A 223 -4.90 -36.37 -3.85
C GLU A 223 -5.71 -37.48 -4.55
N THR A 224 -6.66 -37.16 -5.43
CA THR A 224 -7.42 -38.20 -6.15
C THR A 224 -7.45 -38.00 -7.66
N LYS A 225 -6.49 -38.68 -8.31
CA LYS A 225 -6.47 -39.14 -9.72
C LYS A 225 -6.58 -38.04 -10.79
N LEU A 226 -5.46 -37.39 -11.08
CA LEU A 226 -5.29 -36.72 -12.37
C LEU A 226 -4.59 -37.68 -13.34
N ASN A 227 -5.37 -38.27 -14.25
CA ASN A 227 -4.90 -39.09 -15.37
C ASN A 227 -5.47 -38.51 -16.68
N PHE A 228 -4.62 -38.33 -17.69
CA PHE A 228 -4.88 -38.01 -19.11
C PHE A 228 -5.73 -36.74 -19.42
N TRP A 229 -6.72 -36.39 -18.61
CA TRP A 229 -7.60 -35.23 -18.72
C TRP A 229 -6.93 -33.89 -18.37
N GLU A 230 -5.75 -33.88 -17.73
CA GLU A 230 -4.89 -32.68 -17.64
C GLU A 230 -4.50 -32.12 -19.02
N ARG A 231 -4.61 -32.91 -20.09
CA ARG A 231 -4.50 -32.42 -21.48
C ARG A 231 -5.77 -31.74 -22.03
N TRP A 232 -6.90 -31.79 -21.32
CA TRP A 232 -8.22 -31.33 -21.80
C TRP A 232 -8.91 -30.29 -20.89
N ILE A 233 -8.46 -30.08 -19.64
CA ILE A 233 -9.16 -29.23 -18.64
C ILE A 233 -9.36 -27.76 -19.08
N TYR A 234 -8.58 -27.22 -20.04
CA TYR A 234 -8.75 -25.83 -20.52
C TYR A 234 -9.51 -25.67 -21.84
N GLN A 235 -9.94 -26.76 -22.49
CA GLN A 235 -10.48 -26.64 -23.85
C GLN A 235 -11.94 -26.15 -23.91
N TYR A 236 -12.67 -26.04 -22.79
CA TYR A 236 -14.12 -25.76 -22.80
C TYR A 236 -14.69 -25.07 -21.53
N PHE A 237 -14.01 -24.08 -20.95
CA PHE A 237 -14.71 -23.09 -20.12
C PHE A 237 -14.78 -21.77 -20.87
N ALA A 238 -15.81 -21.63 -21.71
CA ALA A 238 -16.41 -20.32 -21.90
C ALA A 238 -17.04 -19.96 -20.55
N VAL A 239 -16.24 -19.30 -19.70
CA VAL A 239 -16.79 -18.65 -18.52
C VAL A 239 -17.69 -17.53 -19.08
N PRO A 240 -18.97 -17.47 -18.71
CA PRO A 240 -19.76 -16.30 -19.05
C PRO A 240 -19.01 -15.07 -18.52
N ASP A 241 -19.22 -13.90 -19.12
CA ASP A 241 -18.93 -12.63 -18.46
C ASP A 241 -19.83 -12.54 -17.20
N GLU A 242 -19.59 -13.38 -16.18
CA GLU A 242 -20.18 -13.22 -14.86
C GLU A 242 -19.42 -12.07 -14.24
N ASP A 243 -20.07 -10.91 -14.31
CA ASP A 243 -20.04 -9.72 -13.47
C ASP A 243 -18.70 -9.36 -12.82
N ASP A 244 -18.31 -8.09 -12.95
CA ASP A 244 -17.18 -7.46 -12.25
C ASP A 244 -17.01 -8.12 -10.87
N PRO A 245 -15.87 -8.77 -10.54
CA PRO A 245 -15.68 -9.42 -9.22
C PRO A 245 -15.81 -8.45 -8.05
N PHE A 246 -15.99 -7.17 -8.36
CA PHE A 246 -16.19 -6.04 -7.47
C PHE A 246 -17.56 -5.35 -7.61
N GLU A 247 -18.58 -5.97 -8.24
CA GLU A 247 -19.95 -5.41 -8.34
C GLU A 247 -20.68 -5.42 -6.98
N THR A 248 -20.22 -4.56 -6.07
CA THR A 248 -20.95 -4.13 -4.89
C THR A 248 -20.82 -2.63 -4.82
N SER A 249 -21.96 -1.93 -4.72
CA SER A 249 -21.98 -0.48 -4.62
C SER A 249 -21.13 -0.02 -3.43
N ASP A 250 -20.64 1.23 -3.42
CA ASP A 250 -19.90 1.83 -2.30
C ASP A 250 -20.59 1.65 -0.92
N GLN A 251 -21.87 1.25 -0.89
CA GLN A 251 -22.68 1.01 0.31
C GLN A 251 -22.74 -0.47 0.76
N ASP A 252 -22.31 -1.42 -0.08
CA ASP A 252 -22.47 -2.88 0.15
C ASP A 252 -21.18 -3.58 0.66
N LEU A 253 -20.13 -2.82 0.98
CA LEU A 253 -18.84 -3.33 1.50
C LEU A 253 -18.92 -4.03 2.88
N VAL A 254 -20.10 -4.43 3.36
CA VAL A 254 -20.35 -5.01 4.69
C VAL A 254 -20.65 -6.52 4.67
N VAL A 255 -20.90 -7.15 3.52
CA VAL A 255 -21.24 -8.59 3.52
C VAL A 255 -19.99 -9.44 3.26
N GLU A 256 -19.62 -10.25 4.25
CA GLU A 256 -18.61 -11.31 4.13
C GLU A 256 -19.02 -12.31 3.06
N LYS A 257 -18.19 -12.45 2.02
CA LYS A 257 -18.10 -13.72 1.30
C LYS A 257 -16.87 -14.42 1.87
N GLN A 258 -17.09 -15.40 2.73
CA GLN A 258 -16.03 -16.33 3.13
C GLN A 258 -15.47 -16.94 1.85
N SER A 259 -14.16 -16.79 1.62
CA SER A 259 -13.51 -17.39 0.47
C SER A 259 -13.58 -18.91 0.63
N ASP A 260 -14.37 -19.55 -0.22
CA ASP A 260 -14.35 -21.00 -0.32
C ASP A 260 -12.95 -21.40 -0.78
N THR A 261 -12.29 -22.28 -0.03
CA THR A 261 -10.94 -22.77 -0.34
C THR A 261 -10.85 -23.33 -1.77
N ASN A 262 -11.95 -23.80 -2.33
CA ASN A 262 -12.07 -24.26 -3.72
C ASN A 262 -11.97 -23.12 -4.75
N GLU A 263 -12.47 -21.93 -4.43
CA GLU A 263 -12.37 -20.74 -5.27
C GLU A 263 -10.92 -20.27 -5.38
N ALA A 264 -10.21 -20.17 -4.25
CA ALA A 264 -8.79 -19.82 -4.23
C ALA A 264 -7.93 -20.81 -5.02
N LYS A 265 -8.20 -22.13 -4.91
CA LYS A 265 -7.53 -23.18 -5.71
C LYS A 265 -7.80 -23.01 -7.22
N THR A 266 -9.05 -22.74 -7.58
CA THR A 266 -9.45 -22.52 -8.98
C THR A 266 -8.75 -21.30 -9.57
N GLN A 267 -8.66 -20.22 -8.80
CA GLN A 267 -7.96 -19.00 -9.21
C GLN A 267 -6.45 -19.22 -9.35
N GLY A 268 -5.81 -19.97 -8.43
CA GLY A 268 -4.40 -20.34 -8.55
C GLY A 268 -4.09 -21.13 -9.84
N LEU A 269 -4.96 -22.08 -10.21
CA LEU A 269 -4.86 -22.80 -11.48
C LEU A 269 -5.04 -21.87 -12.69
N GLN A 270 -5.96 -20.91 -12.62
CA GLN A 270 -6.15 -19.91 -13.68
C GLN A 270 -4.90 -19.04 -13.87
N ILE A 271 -4.20 -18.68 -12.79
CA ILE A 271 -2.92 -17.94 -12.88
C ILE A 271 -1.93 -18.77 -13.67
N LEU A 272 -1.71 -20.04 -13.29
CA LEU A 272 -0.79 -20.94 -14.00
C LEU A 272 -1.14 -21.06 -15.49
N HIS A 273 -2.42 -21.15 -15.82
CA HIS A 273 -2.86 -21.24 -17.21
C HIS A 273 -2.58 -19.98 -18.00
N LEU A 274 -2.87 -18.80 -17.45
CA LEU A 274 -2.55 -17.54 -18.09
C LEU A 274 -1.05 -17.44 -18.38
N ILE A 275 -0.21 -17.84 -17.44
CA ILE A 275 1.25 -17.90 -17.65
C ILE A 275 1.59 -18.84 -18.81
N LEU A 276 1.01 -20.05 -18.85
CA LEU A 276 1.30 -21.02 -19.90
C LEU A 276 0.78 -20.62 -21.30
N LEU A 277 -0.32 -19.86 -21.38
CA LEU A 277 -0.91 -19.41 -22.64
C LEU A 277 -0.16 -18.23 -23.27
N TYR A 278 0.32 -17.27 -22.47
CA TYR A 278 0.96 -16.07 -22.99
C TYR A 278 2.42 -16.30 -23.42
N PHE A 279 3.05 -17.41 -23.02
CA PHE A 279 4.48 -17.65 -23.19
C PHE A 279 4.84 -18.95 -23.93
N ASN A 280 3.89 -19.52 -24.70
CA ASN A 280 4.10 -20.55 -25.73
C ASN A 280 3.96 -19.94 -27.13
#